data_AF-A9WU85-F1
#
_entry.id   AF-A9WU85-F1
#
_cell.length_a   1.000
_cell.length_b   1.000
_cell.length_c   1.000
_cell.angle_alpha   90.00
_cell.angle_beta   90.00
_cell.angle_gamma   90.00
#
_symmetry.space_group_name_H-M   'P 1'
#
loop_
_entity.id
_entity.type
_entity.pdbx_description
1 polymer ?
#
loop_
_entity_poly.entity_id
_entity_poly.type
_entity_poly.pdbx_seq_one_letter_code
_entity_poly.pdbx_strand_id
1 'polypeptide(L)' 'MKQTVKGLMAFSNAELLAPLHRLVERGELNPVIDAVYPLEQAADAIRRVGQGGVLGKIVLSVAAE' A
#
# COMPACT_ATOMS: atom_id res chain seq x y z
N MET A 1 10.51 -3.45 21.57
CA MET A 1 11.48 -3.36 20.46
C MET A 1 10.91 -2.38 19.43
N LYS A 2 11.40 -1.13 19.36
CA LYS A 2 10.90 -0.12 18.41
C LYS A 2 11.77 -0.18 17.17
N GLN A 3 11.26 -0.78 16.10
CA GLN A 3 11.92 -0.80 14.81
C GLN A 3 11.52 0.44 14.01
N THR A 4 12.46 1.37 13.85
CA THR A 4 12.29 2.56 13.00
C THR A 4 12.63 2.17 11.57
N VAL A 5 11.61 1.81 10.79
CA VAL A 5 11.77 1.56 9.35
C VAL A 5 11.95 2.91 8.66
N LYS A 6 13.19 3.29 8.32
CA LYS A 6 13.45 4.38 7.37
C LYS A 6 12.98 3.92 5.99
N GLY A 7 12.31 4.81 5.25
CA GLY A 7 11.56 4.51 4.01
C GLY A 7 12.17 3.39 3.18
N LEU A 8 11.55 2.20 3.24
CA LEU A 8 11.91 1.06 2.42
C LEU A 8 11.32 1.27 1.03
N MET A 9 12.16 1.62 0.06
CA MET A 9 11.79 1.58 -1.35
C MET A 9 12.05 0.16 -1.87
N ALA A 10 10.97 -0.60 -2.01
CA ALA A 10 10.99 -1.87 -2.71
C ALA A 10 10.45 -1.66 -4.13
N PHE A 11 11.21 -2.11 -5.13
CA PHE A 11 10.74 -2.16 -6.50
C PHE A 11 9.95 -3.45 -6.72
N SER A 12 8.86 -3.37 -7.49
CA SER A 12 8.06 -4.55 -7.82
C SER A 12 8.85 -5.51 -8.71
N ASN A 13 9.16 -6.70 -8.18
CA ASN A 13 9.69 -7.83 -8.93
C ASN A 13 8.68 -8.99 -8.83
N ALA A 14 8.25 -9.53 -9.97
CA ALA A 14 7.27 -10.61 -10.04
C ALA A 14 7.69 -11.85 -9.22
N GLU A 15 8.97 -12.25 -9.27
CA GLU A 15 9.49 -13.39 -8.51
C GLU A 15 9.43 -13.15 -7.01
N LEU A 16 9.68 -11.91 -6.56
CA LEU A 16 9.60 -11.54 -5.16
C LEU A 16 8.15 -11.39 -4.67
N LEU A 17 7.22 -10.98 -5.54
CA LEU A 17 5.81 -10.80 -5.20
C LEU A 17 5.02 -12.12 -5.24
N ALA A 18 5.42 -13.11 -6.04
CA ALA A 18 4.70 -14.37 -6.16
C ALA A 18 4.53 -15.14 -4.82
N PRO A 19 5.55 -15.25 -3.95
CA PRO A 19 5.37 -15.80 -2.61
C PRO A 19 4.39 -15.00 -1.75
N LEU A 20 4.47 -13.66 -1.78
CA LEU A 20 3.58 -12.79 -1.00
C LEU A 20 2.13 -12.92 -1.45
N HIS A 21 1.88 -13.00 -2.76
CA HIS A 21 0.55 -13.21 -3.32
C HIS A 21 -0.07 -14.51 -2.80
N ARG A 22 0.68 -15.63 -2.76
CA ARG A 22 0.18 -16.89 -2.19
C ARG A 22 -0.22 -16.77 -0.72
N LEU A 23 0.48 -15.95 0.07
CA LEU A 23 0.12 -15.73 1.47
C LEU A 23 -1.17 -14.90 1.59
N VAL A 24 -1.37 -13.93 0.70
CA VAL A 24 -2.62 -13.15 0.63
C VAL A 24 -3.81 -14.06 0.26
N GLU A 25 -3.67 -14.89 -0.78
CA GLU A 25 -4.72 -15.83 -1.22
C GLU A 25 -5.14 -16.81 -0.12
N ARG A 26 -4.20 -17.20 0.75
CA ARG A 26 -4.47 -18.11 1.89
C ARG A 26 -5.00 -17.40 3.13
N GLY A 27 -5.08 -16.07 3.13
CA GLY A 27 -5.45 -15.26 4.29
C GLY A 27 -4.38 -15.19 5.38
N GLU A 28 -3.16 -15.66 5.10
CA GLU A 28 -2.02 -15.64 6.05
C GLU A 28 -1.33 -14.27 6.08
N LEU A 29 -1.54 -13.44 5.05
CA LEU A 29 -1.05 -12.07 4.96
C LEU A 29 -2.20 -11.13 4.57
N ASN A 30 -2.53 -10.17 5.45
CA ASN A 30 -3.51 -9.13 5.15
C ASN A 30 -2.81 -7.77 5.00
N PRO A 31 -2.77 -7.18 3.78
CA PRO A 31 -2.26 -5.84 3.59
C PRO A 31 -3.07 -4.82 4.39
N VAL A 32 -2.38 -3.96 5.16
CA VAL A 32 -3.05 -2.85 5.85
C VAL A 32 -3.29 -1.72 4.85
N ILE A 33 -4.56 -1.32 4.69
CA ILE A 33 -4.98 -0.18 3.88
C ILE A 33 -5.28 0.97 4.83
N ASP A 34 -4.55 2.08 4.69
CA ASP A 34 -4.75 3.31 5.47
C ASP A 34 -6.00 4.05 4.99
N ALA A 35 -6.13 4.19 3.68
CA ALA A 35 -7.25 4.87 3.04
C ALA A 35 -7.39 4.45 1.56
N VAL A 36 -8.61 4.59 1.05
CA VAL A 36 -8.93 4.43 -0.37
C VAL A 36 -9.48 5.78 -0.87
N TYR A 37 -8.90 6.29 -1.95
CA TYR A 37 -9.36 7.51 -2.63
C TYR A 37 -9.84 7.14 -4.04
N PRO A 38 -10.85 7.82 -4.61
CA PRO A 38 -11.12 7.71 -6.04
C PRO A 38 -9.95 8.33 -6.84
N LEU A 39 -9.75 7.90 -8.09
CA LEU A 39 -8.62 8.34 -8.91
C LEU A 39 -8.56 9.87 -9.07
N GLU A 40 -9.72 10.53 -9.14
CA GLU A 40 -9.85 11.99 -9.26
C GLU A 40 -9.25 12.73 -8.05
N GLN A 41 -9.12 12.05 -6.91
CA GLN A 41 -8.53 12.57 -5.68
C GLN A 41 -7.07 12.13 -5.48
N ALA A 42 -6.37 11.69 -6.53
CA ALA A 42 -4.96 11.30 -6.44
C ALA A 42 -4.06 12.39 -5.84
N ALA A 43 -4.33 13.67 -6.12
CA ALA A 43 -3.60 14.79 -5.53
C ALA A 43 -3.77 14.85 -4.00
N ASP A 44 -4.96 14.54 -3.49
CA ASP A 44 -5.24 14.49 -2.06
C ASP A 44 -4.56 13.31 -1.39
N ALA A 45 -4.57 12.14 -2.05
CA ALA A 45 -3.85 10.96 -1.61
C ALA A 45 -2.34 11.21 -1.45
N ILE A 46 -1.70 11.89 -2.43
CA ILE A 46 -0.28 12.25 -2.35
C ILE A 46 -0.03 13.23 -1.20
N ARG A 47 -0.89 14.22 -1.01
CA ARG A 47 -0.77 15.17 0.11
C ARG A 47 -0.86 14.47 1.46
N ARG A 48 -1.76 13.49 1.60
CA ARG A 48 -1.90 12.65 2.81
C ARG A 48 -0.63 11.88 3.13
N VAL A 49 0.07 11.36 2.11
CA VAL A 49 1.41 10.74 2.29
C VAL A 49 2.42 11.77 2.78
N GLY A 50 2.46 12.95 2.16
CA GLY A 50 3.38 14.03 2.51
C GLY A 50 3.23 14.56 3.93
N GLN A 51 2.02 14.44 4.52
CA GLN A 51 1.76 14.77 5.93
C GLN A 51 2.35 13.75 6.93
N GLY A 52 2.81 12.59 6.45
CA GLY A 52 3.31 11.51 7.30
C GLY A 52 2.21 10.74 8.04
N GLY A 53 2.60 9.79 8.90
CA GLY A 53 1.64 9.05 9.74
C GLY A 53 0.66 8.15 8.96
N VAL A 54 0.98 7.77 7.73
CA VAL A 54 0.23 6.74 6.99
C VAL A 54 0.60 5.37 7.55
N LEU A 55 -0.39 4.58 7.95
CA LEU A 55 -0.22 3.20 8.40
C LEU A 55 -0.67 2.23 7.31
N GLY A 56 0.28 1.75 6.51
CA GLY A 56 0.01 0.79 5.44
C GLY A 56 0.01 1.45 4.06
N LYS A 57 -0.95 1.06 3.21
CA LYS A 57 -1.05 1.52 1.82
C LYS A 57 -2.20 2.50 1.65
N ILE A 58 -1.97 3.54 0.84
CA ILE A 58 -3.06 4.33 0.25
C ILE A 58 -3.35 3.73 -1.12
N VAL A 59 -4.61 3.41 -1.37
CA VAL A 59 -5.10 2.80 -2.62
C VAL A 59 -5.89 3.83 -3.39
N LEU A 60 -5.69 3.88 -4.72
CA LEU A 60 -6.57 4.63 -5.61
C LEU A 60 -7.56 3.65 -6.24
N SER A 61 -8.84 3.91 -6.05
CA SER A 61 -9.91 3.19 -6.74
C SER A 61 -10.05 3.77 -8.14
N VAL A 62 -9.78 2.92 -9.12
CA VAL A 62 -10.04 3.15 -10.52
C VAL A 62 -11.32 2.40 -10.85
N ALA A 63 -12.47 2.94 -10.48
CA ALA A 63 -13.70 2.37 -11.01
C ALA A 63 -13.65 2.55 -12.55
N ALA A 64 -13.58 1.44 -13.28
CA ALA A 64 -14.23 1.38 -14.57
C ALA A 64 -15.72 1.18 -14.27
N GLU A 65 -16.57 2.08 -14.76
CA GLU A 65 -17.96 1.68 -15.01
C GLU A 65 -18.01 0.54 -16.03
#